data_AF-A0A8W8LPH4-F1
#
_entry.id   AF-A0A8W8LPH4-F1
#
_cell.length_a   1.000
_cell.length_b   1.000
_cell.length_c   1.000
_cell.angle_alpha   90.00
_cell.angle_beta   90.00
_cell.angle_gamma   90.00
#
_symmetry.space_group_name_H-M   'P 1'
#
loop_
_entity.id
_entity.type
_entity.pdbx_description
1 polymer ?
#
loop_
_entity_poly.entity_id
_entity_poly.type
_entity_poly.pdbx_seq_one_letter_code
_entity_poly.pdbx_strand_id
1 'polypeptide(L)'
;MQTFVFAVVVLSVACLAESRRDRPVGGLGRTKNATPEIQQLVDSVQDEIIGQLPLGYDREQPLQLHAVTYRDQIVAGRNYFIKVETGFGRYIHVRIYKDLSGNASVSSVQLQKSLADPIEYF
;
A
#
# COMPACT_ATOMS: atom_id res chain seq x y z
N MET A 1 -27.36 -22.59 -40.63
CA MET A 1 -27.00 -23.23 -39.35
C MET A 1 -25.51 -23.03 -39.12
N GLN A 2 -25.11 -21.96 -38.43
CA GLN A 2 -23.90 -21.91 -37.59
C GLN A 2 -23.92 -20.58 -36.82
N THR A 3 -24.23 -20.67 -35.54
CA THR A 3 -24.23 -19.60 -34.55
C THR A 3 -22.79 -19.31 -34.11
N PHE A 4 -22.33 -18.07 -34.23
CA PHE A 4 -21.14 -17.58 -33.54
C PHE A 4 -21.58 -16.63 -32.43
N VAL A 5 -21.52 -17.13 -31.21
CA VAL A 5 -21.72 -16.39 -29.97
C VAL A 5 -20.40 -15.69 -29.64
N PHE A 6 -20.31 -14.39 -29.90
CA PHE A 6 -19.26 -13.54 -29.30
C PHE A 6 -19.82 -12.96 -28.00
N ALA A 7 -19.57 -13.66 -26.91
CA ALA A 7 -19.76 -13.14 -25.56
C ALA A 7 -18.60 -12.17 -25.26
N VAL A 8 -18.82 -10.88 -25.51
CA VAL A 8 -17.93 -9.84 -24.98
C VAL A 8 -18.21 -9.72 -23.49
N VAL A 9 -17.26 -10.24 -22.72
CA VAL A 9 -17.22 -10.18 -21.26
C VAL A 9 -17.24 -8.72 -20.82
N VAL A 10 -18.27 -8.39 -20.06
CA VAL A 10 -18.50 -7.10 -19.42
C VAL A 10 -17.38 -6.87 -18.40
N LEU A 11 -16.41 -6.01 -18.73
CA LEU A 11 -15.51 -5.44 -17.72
C LEU A 11 -16.24 -4.24 -17.11
N SER A 12 -17.14 -4.53 -16.17
CA SER A 12 -17.75 -3.54 -15.30
C SER A 12 -16.64 -2.75 -14.62
N VAL A 13 -16.42 -1.51 -15.08
CA VAL A 13 -15.74 -0.49 -14.28
C VAL A 13 -16.69 -0.18 -13.12
N ALA A 14 -16.60 -0.97 -12.06
CA ALA A 14 -17.17 -0.62 -10.78
C ALA A 14 -16.32 0.54 -10.25
N CYS A 15 -16.72 1.76 -10.61
CA CYS A 15 -16.31 2.97 -9.92
C CYS A 15 -16.89 2.87 -8.50
N LEU A 16 -16.20 2.18 -7.60
CA LEU A 16 -16.57 2.10 -6.20
C LEU A 16 -16.25 3.45 -5.56
N ALA A 17 -17.19 4.38 -5.68
CA ALA A 17 -17.31 5.48 -4.74
C ALA A 17 -17.56 4.85 -3.36
N GLU A 18 -16.49 4.69 -2.57
CA GLU A 18 -16.61 4.16 -1.21
C GLU A 18 -17.49 5.09 -0.36
N SER A 19 -18.57 4.51 0.17
CA SER A 19 -19.48 5.13 1.14
C SER A 19 -18.71 5.71 2.32
N ARG A 20 -18.74 7.04 2.48
CA ARG A 20 -18.22 7.76 3.65
C ARG A 20 -19.16 7.55 4.85
N ARG A 21 -19.19 6.37 5.47
CA ARG A 21 -19.91 6.18 6.75
C ARG A 21 -19.08 5.39 7.76
N ASP A 22 -18.89 6.03 8.91
CA ASP A 22 -18.34 5.54 10.18
C ASP A 22 -17.05 4.70 10.11
N ARG A 23 -15.91 5.38 9.94
CA ARG A 23 -14.64 4.84 10.44
C ARG A 23 -14.37 5.46 11.81
N PRO A 24 -14.30 4.67 12.90
CA PRO A 24 -13.91 5.21 14.20
C PRO A 24 -12.48 5.77 14.10
N VAL A 25 -12.26 6.93 14.72
CA VAL A 25 -10.91 7.49 14.88
C VAL A 25 -10.06 6.46 15.63
N GLY A 26 -8.82 6.24 15.17
CA GLY A 26 -7.92 5.23 15.69
C GLY A 26 -8.18 3.80 15.18
N GLY A 27 -9.27 3.53 14.47
CA GLY A 27 -9.52 2.22 13.86
C GLY A 27 -8.75 2.03 12.55
N LEU A 28 -8.14 0.85 12.35
CA LEU A 28 -7.51 0.50 11.08
C LEU A 28 -8.58 0.18 10.03
N GLY A 29 -8.60 0.92 8.92
CA GLY A 29 -9.57 0.76 7.83
C GLY A 29 -9.47 -0.58 7.10
N ARG A 30 -10.30 -0.80 6.08
CA ARG A 30 -10.25 -2.01 5.25
C ARG A 30 -9.01 -2.01 4.35
N THR A 31 -8.56 -3.20 3.96
CA THR A 31 -7.52 -3.37 2.94
C THR A 31 -8.04 -2.92 1.58
N LYS A 32 -7.25 -2.11 0.88
CA LYS A 32 -7.50 -1.58 -0.46
C LYS A 32 -6.29 -1.82 -1.34
N ASN A 33 -6.49 -1.88 -2.65
CA ASN A 33 -5.38 -1.87 -3.61
C ASN A 33 -4.68 -0.52 -3.57
N ALA A 34 -3.36 -0.50 -3.71
CA ALA A 34 -2.62 0.73 -3.81
C ALA A 34 -3.07 1.53 -5.04
N THR A 35 -3.23 2.83 -4.86
CA THR A 35 -3.54 3.78 -5.92
C THR A 35 -2.27 4.54 -6.32
N PRO A 36 -2.26 5.29 -7.44
CA PRO A 36 -1.11 6.13 -7.80
C PRO A 36 -0.69 7.09 -6.68
N GLU A 37 -1.62 7.62 -5.90
CA GLU A 37 -1.32 8.51 -4.77
C GLU A 37 -0.62 7.77 -3.62
N ILE A 38 -0.91 6.47 -3.43
CA ILE A 38 -0.23 5.65 -2.43
C ILE A 38 1.17 5.29 -2.90
N GLN A 39 1.35 5.01 -4.19
CA GLN A 39 2.70 4.82 -4.75
C GLN A 39 3.53 6.10 -4.60
N GLN A 40 2.97 7.26 -4.97
CA GLN A 40 3.65 8.55 -4.79
C GLN A 40 4.01 8.84 -3.32
N LEU A 41 3.17 8.41 -2.37
CA LEU A 41 3.47 8.52 -0.95
C LEU A 41 4.66 7.64 -0.53
N VAL A 42 4.79 6.43 -1.08
CA VAL A 42 5.96 5.56 -0.87
C VAL A 42 7.20 6.20 -1.51
N ASP A 43 7.09 6.70 -2.73
CA ASP A 43 8.18 7.35 -3.46
C ASP A 43 8.67 8.60 -2.71
N SER A 44 7.77 9.40 -2.14
CA SER A 44 8.14 10.64 -1.44
C SER A 44 8.92 10.41 -0.13
N VAL A 45 8.89 9.20 0.42
CA VAL A 45 9.65 8.82 1.63
C VAL A 45 10.59 7.64 1.39
N GLN A 46 10.89 7.34 0.12
CA GLN A 46 11.69 6.17 -0.28
C GLN A 46 13.03 6.10 0.47
N ASP A 47 13.74 7.22 0.58
CA ASP A 47 15.04 7.28 1.25
C ASP A 47 14.92 6.92 2.74
N GLU A 48 13.84 7.31 3.41
CA GLU A 48 13.59 6.98 4.81
C GLU A 48 13.22 5.50 4.99
N ILE A 49 12.45 4.93 4.05
CA ILE A 49 12.17 3.48 4.03
C ILE A 49 13.48 2.72 3.91
N ILE A 50 14.31 3.06 2.91
CA ILE A 50 15.59 2.40 2.66
C ILE A 50 16.53 2.56 3.87
N GLY A 51 16.56 3.74 4.50
CA GLY A 51 17.34 3.99 5.70
C GLY A 51 16.96 3.13 6.91
N GLN A 52 15.73 2.60 6.97
CA GLN A 52 15.28 1.67 8.02
C GLN A 52 15.52 0.19 7.67
N LEU A 53 15.99 -0.12 6.47
CA LEU A 53 16.30 -1.50 6.07
C LEU A 53 17.68 -1.94 6.61
N PRO A 54 17.87 -3.24 6.88
CA PRO A 54 19.18 -3.76 7.27
C PRO A 54 20.23 -3.52 6.19
N LEU A 55 21.48 -3.31 6.61
CA LEU A 55 22.60 -3.13 5.69
C LEU A 55 22.68 -4.29 4.67
N GLY A 56 22.65 -3.93 3.40
CA GLY A 56 22.75 -4.87 2.29
C GLY A 56 21.46 -5.58 1.90
N TYR A 57 20.30 -5.07 2.33
CA TYR A 57 18.99 -5.52 1.85
C TYR A 57 18.82 -5.34 0.33
N ASP A 58 19.58 -4.41 -0.27
CA ASP A 58 19.58 -4.00 -1.67
C ASP A 58 20.75 -4.59 -2.50
N ARG A 59 21.52 -5.55 -1.95
CA ARG A 59 22.78 -6.05 -2.54
C ARG A 59 22.68 -6.60 -3.96
N GLU A 60 21.51 -6.99 -4.40
CA GLU A 60 21.31 -7.63 -5.70
C GLU A 60 20.95 -6.62 -6.81
N GLN A 61 20.11 -5.63 -6.52
CA GLN A 61 19.62 -4.61 -7.45
C GLN A 61 19.10 -3.40 -6.67
N PRO A 62 18.99 -2.21 -7.30
CA PRO A 62 18.29 -1.08 -6.71
C PRO A 62 16.90 -1.51 -6.24
N LEU A 63 16.55 -1.18 -5.00
CA LEU A 63 15.25 -1.50 -4.45
C LEU A 63 14.17 -0.76 -5.24
N GLN A 64 13.35 -1.52 -5.95
CA GLN A 64 12.12 -1.01 -6.54
C GLN A 64 11.02 -1.18 -5.51
N LEU A 65 10.54 -0.07 -4.96
CA LEU A 65 9.47 -0.06 -3.97
C LEU A 65 8.13 0.05 -4.71
N HIS A 66 7.41 -1.06 -4.84
CA HIS A 66 6.10 -1.08 -5.47
C HIS A 66 5.00 -1.24 -4.41
N ALA A 67 4.15 -0.25 -4.24
CA ALA A 67 2.99 -0.32 -3.36
C ALA A 67 1.93 -1.26 -3.95
N VAL A 68 1.51 -2.27 -3.18
CA VAL A 68 0.59 -3.32 -3.64
C VAL A 68 -0.80 -3.15 -3.03
N THR A 69 -0.88 -3.10 -1.71
CA THR A 69 -2.13 -2.88 -0.96
C THR A 69 -1.85 -1.98 0.23
N TYR A 70 -2.90 -1.34 0.76
CA TYR A 70 -2.78 -0.51 1.94
C TYR A 70 -4.03 -0.54 2.81
N ARG A 71 -3.84 -0.15 4.07
CA ARG A 71 -4.89 0.22 5.03
C ARG A 71 -4.57 1.61 5.56
N ASP A 72 -5.59 2.39 5.88
CA ASP A 72 -5.43 3.71 6.47
C ASP A 72 -6.14 3.82 7.82
N GLN A 73 -5.56 4.60 8.73
CA GLN A 73 -6.09 4.86 10.06
C GLN A 73 -6.12 6.37 10.29
N ILE A 74 -7.28 6.87 10.72
CA ILE A 74 -7.46 8.30 11.04
C ILE A 74 -6.95 8.55 12.47
N VAL A 75 -6.07 9.53 12.63
CA VAL A 75 -5.53 10.00 13.92
C VAL A 75 -5.53 11.54 13.94
N ALA A 76 -4.65 12.20 14.69
CA ALA A 76 -4.35 13.63 14.53
C ALA A 76 -3.53 13.89 13.23
N GLY A 77 -4.02 13.38 12.11
CA GLY A 77 -3.28 13.11 10.88
C GLY A 77 -3.79 11.79 10.29
N ARG A 78 -2.94 11.09 9.55
CA ARG A 78 -3.30 9.79 8.96
C ARG A 78 -2.11 8.84 8.94
N ASN A 79 -2.31 7.63 9.44
CA ASN A 79 -1.36 6.54 9.22
C ASN A 79 -1.77 5.76 7.97
N TYR A 80 -0.78 5.41 7.15
CA TYR A 80 -0.91 4.52 6.00
C TYR A 80 -0.03 3.29 6.27
N PHE A 81 -0.67 2.13 6.35
CA PHE A 81 0.01 0.84 6.47
C PHE A 81 0.01 0.22 5.08
N ILE A 82 1.16 0.14 4.45
CA ILE A 82 1.31 -0.16 3.03
C ILE A 82 2.14 -1.43 2.90
N LYS A 83 1.61 -2.41 2.16
CA LYS A 83 2.40 -3.54 1.68
C LYS A 83 3.16 -3.10 0.45
N VAL A 84 4.48 -3.19 0.52
CA VAL A 84 5.41 -2.80 -0.55
C VAL A 84 6.17 -4.04 -1.00
N GLU A 85 6.12 -4.35 -2.29
CA GLU A 85 7.03 -5.30 -2.92
C GLU A 85 8.37 -4.62 -3.14
N THR A 86 9.46 -5.31 -2.80
CA THR A 86 10.84 -4.81 -2.93
C THR A 86 11.63 -5.54 -4.03
N GLY A 87 10.93 -6.26 -4.91
CA GLY A 87 11.49 -7.14 -5.94
C GLY A 87 11.67 -8.59 -5.51
N PHE A 88 11.80 -9.49 -6.49
CA PHE A 88 11.98 -10.94 -6.31
C PHE A 88 10.91 -11.61 -5.42
N GLY A 89 9.68 -11.08 -5.42
CA GLY A 89 8.60 -11.59 -4.56
C GLY A 89 8.83 -11.36 -3.07
N ARG A 90 9.75 -10.45 -2.69
CA ARG A 90 9.96 -10.01 -1.31
C ARG A 90 9.02 -8.85 -0.99
N TYR A 91 8.44 -8.87 0.22
CA TYR A 91 7.55 -7.82 0.67
C TYR A 91 7.99 -7.27 2.04
N ILE A 92 7.68 -6.00 2.25
CA ILE A 92 7.74 -5.32 3.53
C ILE A 92 6.39 -4.67 3.82
N HIS A 93 6.08 -4.45 5.10
CA HIS A 93 4.99 -3.54 5.47
C HIS A 93 5.60 -2.24 5.98
N VAL A 94 5.16 -1.11 5.45
CA VAL A 94 5.62 0.22 5.81
C VAL A 94 4.47 0.98 6.45
N ARG A 95 4.73 1.61 7.60
CA ARG A 95 3.81 2.56 8.21
C ARG A 95 4.31 3.98 7.94
N ILE A 96 3.56 4.74 7.15
CA ILE A 96 3.83 6.14 6.87
C ILE A 96 2.82 6.98 7.63
N TYR A 97 3.29 7.96 8.40
CA TYR A 97 2.46 8.98 9.00
C TYR A 97 2.43 10.21 8.11
N LYS A 98 1.23 10.72 7.83
CA LYS A 98 1.01 11.99 7.15
C LYS A 98 0.35 12.97 8.12
N ASP A 99 1.03 14.07 8.41
CA ASP A 99 0.51 15.11 9.29
C ASP A 99 -0.63 15.93 8.63
N LEU A 100 -1.23 16.83 9.40
CA LEU A 100 -2.33 17.68 8.92
C LEU A 100 -1.87 18.77 7.92
N SER A 101 -0.57 19.04 7.85
CA SER A 101 0.05 19.98 6.91
C SER A 101 0.45 19.31 5.60
N GLY A 102 0.39 17.98 5.52
CA GLY A 102 0.68 17.17 4.35
C GLY A 102 2.08 16.58 4.31
N ASN A 103 2.92 16.80 5.33
CA ASN A 103 4.25 16.19 5.40
C ASN A 103 4.13 14.71 5.75
N ALA A 104 4.99 13.88 5.17
CA ALA A 104 5.01 12.44 5.37
C ALA A 104 6.33 11.97 5.96
N SER A 105 6.28 10.99 6.86
CA SER A 105 7.47 10.32 7.41
C SER A 105 7.19 8.85 7.73
N VAL A 106 8.23 8.02 7.68
CA VAL A 106 8.15 6.58 7.95
C VAL A 106 8.20 6.33 9.45
N SER A 107 7.09 5.85 10.01
CA SER A 107 6.99 5.51 11.43
C SER A 107 7.58 4.14 11.77
N SER A 108 7.47 3.15 10.86
CA SER A 108 7.97 1.79 11.09
C SER A 108 8.04 1.00 9.79
N VAL A 109 8.97 0.03 9.73
CA VAL A 109 9.05 -0.99 8.67
C VAL A 109 9.06 -2.39 9.29
N GLN A 110 8.24 -3.30 8.75
CA GLN A 110 8.32 -4.73 9.03
C GLN A 110 8.88 -5.48 7.83
N LEU A 111 9.90 -6.29 8.08
CA LEU A 111 10.57 -7.12 7.09
C LEU A 111 9.90 -8.50 6.95
N GLN A 112 10.41 -9.30 6.00
CA GLN A 112 10.06 -10.72 5.82
C GLN A 112 8.55 -10.95 5.68
N LYS A 113 7.87 -10.06 4.95
CA LYS A 113 6.45 -10.23 4.64
C LYS A 113 6.28 -10.96 3.33
N SER A 114 5.08 -11.50 3.16
CA SER A 114 4.62 -12.18 1.96
C SER A 114 3.43 -11.44 1.33
N LEU A 115 3.09 -11.81 0.10
CA LEU A 115 1.87 -11.35 -0.56
C LEU A 115 0.60 -11.74 0.22
N ALA A 116 0.63 -12.87 0.93
CA ALA A 116 -0.53 -13.39 1.67
C ALA A 116 -0.69 -12.77 3.07
N ASP A 117 0.37 -12.17 3.64
CA ASP A 117 0.32 -11.66 5.01
C ASP A 117 -0.68 -10.49 5.14
N PRO A 118 -1.59 -10.50 6.13
CA PRO A 118 -2.49 -9.37 6.32
C PRO A 118 -1.71 -8.14 6.83
N ILE A 119 -2.16 -6.96 6.43
CA ILE A 119 -1.70 -5.70 7.00
C ILE A 119 -2.43 -5.51 8.34
N GLU A 120 -1.72 -5.65 9.45
CA GLU A 120 -2.22 -5.35 10.79
C GLU A 120 -1.59 -4.07 11.34
N TYR A 121 -2.02 -3.64 12.52
CA TYR A 121 -1.37 -2.54 13.22
C TYR A 121 0.02 -2.97 13.72
N PHE A 122 1.02 -2.09 13.54
CA PHE A 122 2.38 -2.23 14.05
C PHE A 122 3.04 -0.86 14.28
#